data_AF-A0A835FH52-F1
#
_entry.id   AF-A0A835FH52-F1
#
_cell.length_a   1.000
_cell.length_b   1.000
_cell.length_c   1.000
_cell.angle_alpha   90.00
_cell.angle_beta   90.00
_cell.angle_gamma   90.00
#
_symmetry.space_group_name_H-M   'P 1'
#
loop_
_entity.id
_entity.type
_entity.pdbx_description
1 polymer ?
#
loop_
_entity_poly.entity_id
_entity_poly.type
_entity_poly.pdbx_seq_one_letter_code
_entity_poly.pdbx_strand_id
1 'polypeptide(L)'
;MAASPSLRVLAVVLLAVSLRLAGATVSIEDACKQHTKHPELCVKELSSANPEMRAAALNGGLAGLAELSLSLASQQGAETVAFVKGLEKMPGGMPPQCLEDCVAKFQEAVADLKRSEAAMAEPKAKDVPSVQGWLAAAKNDGDTCMGNCNRIEGGGDLEIVDKIGDLTKMCSIALSLTDASVHNRTGTA
;
A
#
# COMPACT_ATOMS: atom_id res chain seq x y z
N MET A 1 55.14 -1.17 -67.24
CA MET A 1 55.34 -0.83 -65.81
C MET A 1 53.97 -0.72 -65.18
N ALA A 2 53.64 -1.66 -64.28
CA ALA A 2 52.36 -1.74 -63.60
C ALA A 2 52.44 -0.96 -62.26
N ALA A 3 51.35 -0.29 -61.88
CA ALA A 3 51.19 0.26 -60.53
C ALA A 3 49.73 0.08 -60.08
N SER A 4 49.54 -0.80 -59.11
CA SER A 4 48.30 -0.99 -58.36
C SER A 4 48.22 0.03 -57.23
N PRO A 5 47.05 0.62 -56.92
CA PRO A 5 46.83 1.25 -55.64
C PRO A 5 45.97 0.33 -54.76
N SER A 6 46.61 -0.30 -53.77
CA SER A 6 45.94 -0.85 -52.61
C SER A 6 45.61 0.31 -51.67
N LEU A 7 44.34 0.67 -51.48
CA LEU A 7 43.93 1.64 -50.46
C LEU A 7 43.03 0.97 -49.42
N ARG A 8 43.50 1.06 -48.18
CA ARG A 8 43.03 0.36 -46.97
C ARG A 8 41.63 0.84 -46.58
N VAL A 9 40.71 -0.11 -46.37
CA VAL A 9 39.40 0.15 -45.76
C VAL A 9 39.60 0.40 -44.27
N LEU A 10 39.42 1.64 -43.82
CA LEU A 10 39.36 1.98 -42.39
C LEU A 10 37.95 1.65 -41.89
N ALA A 11 37.78 0.51 -41.22
CA ALA A 11 36.55 0.18 -40.52
C ALA A 11 36.54 0.91 -39.17
N VAL A 12 35.80 2.02 -39.08
CA VAL A 12 35.52 2.70 -37.80
C VAL A 12 34.39 1.93 -37.12
N VAL A 13 34.75 1.07 -36.17
CA VAL A 13 33.78 0.36 -35.32
C VAL A 13 33.33 1.33 -34.22
N LEU A 14 32.21 2.01 -34.43
CA LEU A 14 31.50 2.76 -33.39
C LEU A 14 30.85 1.77 -32.42
N LEU A 15 31.56 1.41 -31.35
CA LEU A 15 30.98 0.74 -30.19
C LEU A 15 30.08 1.74 -29.44
N ALA A 16 28.81 1.80 -29.83
CA ALA A 16 27.78 2.45 -29.03
C ALA A 16 27.54 1.61 -27.77
N VAL A 17 28.34 1.85 -26.72
CA VAL A 17 28.07 1.33 -25.39
C VAL A 17 26.86 2.08 -24.86
N SER A 18 25.68 1.50 -25.07
CA SER A 18 24.45 1.94 -24.40
C SER A 18 24.58 1.62 -22.91
N LEU A 19 25.09 2.57 -22.11
CA LEU A 19 24.90 2.53 -20.66
C LEU A 19 23.40 2.69 -20.41
N ARG A 20 22.68 1.57 -20.32
CA ARG A 20 21.39 1.56 -19.63
C ARG A 20 21.73 1.81 -18.16
N LEU A 21 21.49 3.02 -17.67
CA LEU A 21 21.25 3.21 -16.24
C LEU A 21 20.04 2.34 -15.91
N ALA A 22 20.30 1.12 -15.44
CA ALA A 22 19.30 0.34 -14.75
C ALA A 22 19.01 1.08 -13.45
N GLY A 23 18.08 2.03 -13.48
CA GLY A 23 17.44 2.49 -12.27
C GLY A 23 16.93 1.24 -11.57
N ALA A 24 17.36 1.01 -10.33
CA ALA A 24 16.99 -0.19 -9.59
C ALA A 24 15.46 -0.30 -9.57
N THR A 25 14.92 -1.26 -10.32
CA THR A 25 13.49 -1.51 -10.37
C THR A 25 13.10 -2.11 -9.03
N VAL A 26 12.29 -1.39 -8.26
CA VAL A 26 11.80 -1.86 -6.97
C VAL A 26 10.83 -3.02 -7.24
N SER A 27 11.15 -4.21 -6.75
CA SER A 27 10.23 -5.35 -6.78
C SER A 27 9.30 -5.32 -5.56
N ILE A 28 8.13 -5.96 -5.68
CA ILE A 28 7.20 -6.12 -4.55
C ILE A 28 7.88 -6.93 -3.44
N GLU A 29 8.52 -8.05 -3.76
CA GLU A 29 9.21 -8.87 -2.77
C GLU A 29 10.27 -8.09 -1.99
N ASP A 30 11.10 -7.30 -2.66
CA ASP A 30 12.18 -6.57 -2.01
C ASP A 30 11.64 -5.44 -1.15
N ALA A 31 10.67 -4.67 -1.66
CA ALA A 31 10.04 -3.60 -0.90
C ALA A 31 9.35 -4.15 0.37
N CYS A 32 8.60 -5.23 0.22
CA CYS A 32 7.90 -5.86 1.34
C CYS A 32 8.88 -6.40 2.38
N LYS A 33 9.92 -7.13 1.98
CA LYS A 33 10.91 -7.70 2.91
C LYS A 33 11.72 -6.63 3.65
N GLN A 34 12.04 -5.52 2.99
CA GLN A 34 12.91 -4.49 3.55
C GLN A 34 12.17 -3.52 4.46
N HIS A 35 10.91 -3.21 4.18
CA HIS A 35 10.24 -2.08 4.81
C HIS A 35 9.09 -2.46 5.75
N THR A 36 8.49 -3.64 5.64
CA THR A 36 7.31 -4.00 6.44
C THR A 36 7.56 -5.18 7.39
N LYS A 37 6.84 -5.17 8.52
CA LYS A 37 6.77 -6.25 9.50
C LYS A 37 5.81 -7.38 9.11
N HIS A 38 5.08 -7.22 7.99
CA HIS A 38 4.14 -8.18 7.43
C HIS A 38 4.50 -8.52 5.97
N PRO A 39 5.71 -9.05 5.71
CA PRO A 39 6.21 -9.21 4.34
C PRO A 39 5.37 -10.20 3.52
N GLU A 40 4.87 -11.28 4.12
CA GLU A 40 4.06 -12.29 3.43
C GLU A 40 2.72 -11.71 2.99
N LEU A 41 2.03 -11.00 3.88
CA LEU A 41 0.77 -10.34 3.56
C LEU A 41 0.99 -9.24 2.52
N CYS A 42 2.03 -8.41 2.68
CA CYS A 42 2.38 -7.37 1.72
C CYS A 42 2.59 -7.93 0.30
N VAL A 43 3.38 -9.01 0.17
CA VAL A 43 3.61 -9.64 -1.13
C VAL A 43 2.31 -10.19 -1.69
N LYS A 44 1.53 -10.90 -0.88
CA LYS A 44 0.24 -11.46 -1.29
C LYS A 44 -0.69 -10.39 -1.85
N GLU A 45 -0.97 -9.34 -1.07
CA GLU A 45 -1.96 -8.33 -1.45
C GLU A 45 -1.50 -7.48 -2.65
N LEU A 46 -0.24 -7.03 -2.66
CA LEU A 46 0.29 -6.22 -3.78
C LEU A 46 0.44 -7.04 -5.07
N SER A 47 0.81 -8.32 -4.97
CA SER A 47 0.93 -9.19 -6.14
C SER A 47 -0.43 -9.60 -6.69
N SER A 48 -1.46 -9.74 -5.85
CA SER A 48 -2.82 -10.07 -6.27
C SER A 48 -3.65 -8.88 -6.74
N ALA A 49 -3.13 -7.66 -6.62
CA ALA A 49 -3.78 -6.46 -7.12
C ALA A 49 -4.05 -6.52 -8.62
N ASN A 50 -5.00 -5.71 -9.07
CA ASN A 50 -5.31 -5.55 -10.49
C ASN A 50 -4.01 -5.33 -11.31
N PRO A 51 -3.82 -6.05 -12.45
CA PRO A 51 -2.57 -5.98 -13.21
C PRO A 51 -2.15 -4.57 -13.64
N GLU A 52 -3.10 -3.71 -13.97
CA GLU A 52 -2.84 -2.32 -14.40
C GLU A 52 -2.37 -1.48 -13.21
N MET A 53 -3.07 -1.58 -12.07
CA MET A 53 -2.67 -0.90 -10.84
C MET A 53 -1.28 -1.35 -10.37
N ARG A 54 -1.02 -2.65 -10.43
CA ARG A 54 0.29 -3.23 -10.08
C ARG A 54 1.40 -2.74 -11.01
N ALA A 55 1.15 -2.66 -12.32
CA ALA A 55 2.11 -2.14 -13.28
C ALA A 55 2.42 -0.65 -13.03
N ALA A 56 1.38 0.16 -12.77
CA ALA A 56 1.55 1.56 -12.40
C ALA A 56 2.37 1.72 -11.11
N ALA A 57 2.10 0.90 -10.09
CA ALA A 57 2.81 0.91 -8.83
C ALA A 57 4.31 0.61 -8.98
N LEU A 58 4.65 -0.42 -9.77
CA LEU A 58 6.04 -0.78 -10.05
C LEU A 58 6.78 0.32 -10.83
N ASN A 59 6.11 0.99 -11.76
CA ASN A 59 6.67 2.14 -12.48
C ASN A 59 6.95 3.33 -11.55
N GLY A 60 6.13 3.50 -10.50
CA GLY A 60 6.30 4.54 -9.48
C GLY A 60 7.29 4.19 -8.36
N GLY A 61 7.92 3.00 -8.39
CA GLY A 61 8.84 2.54 -7.35
C GLY A 61 8.18 2.48 -5.96
N LEU A 62 8.91 2.83 -4.90
CA LEU A 62 8.37 2.82 -3.53
C LEU A 62 7.16 3.75 -3.37
N ALA A 63 7.09 4.87 -4.09
CA ALA A 63 5.93 5.77 -4.04
C ALA A 63 4.69 5.11 -4.65
N GLY A 64 4.84 4.49 -5.83
CA GLY A 64 3.75 3.74 -6.46
C GLY A 64 3.29 2.54 -5.65
N LEU A 65 4.21 1.82 -4.98
CA LEU A 65 3.86 0.74 -4.06
C LEU A 65 3.14 1.24 -2.80
N ALA A 66 3.51 2.41 -2.28
CA ALA A 66 2.81 3.06 -1.18
C ALA A 66 1.37 3.44 -1.58
N GLU A 67 1.19 4.08 -2.74
CA GLU A 67 -0.13 4.42 -3.28
C GLU A 67 -1.00 3.17 -3.50
N LEU A 68 -0.44 2.10 -4.07
CA LEU A 68 -1.17 0.84 -4.23
C LEU A 68 -1.61 0.26 -2.88
N SER A 69 -0.72 0.25 -1.88
CA SER A 69 -1.05 -0.26 -0.55
C SER A 69 -2.13 0.55 0.16
N LEU A 70 -2.15 1.88 -0.03
CA LEU A 70 -3.21 2.77 0.46
C LEU A 70 -4.56 2.47 -0.20
N SER A 71 -4.56 2.24 -1.51
CA SER A 71 -5.77 1.92 -2.26
C SER A 71 -6.35 0.58 -1.81
N LEU A 72 -5.51 -0.46 -1.63
CA LEU A 72 -5.94 -1.76 -1.12
C LEU A 72 -6.46 -1.68 0.32
N ALA A 73 -5.77 -0.95 1.21
CA ALA A 73 -6.25 -0.72 2.58
C ALA A 73 -7.62 0.00 2.59
N SER A 74 -7.81 0.99 1.70
CA SER A 74 -9.08 1.71 1.56
C SER A 74 -10.22 0.79 1.08
N GLN A 75 -9.93 -0.09 0.12
CA GLN A 75 -10.90 -1.08 -0.38
C GLN A 75 -11.29 -2.05 0.73
N GLN A 76 -10.31 -2.63 1.42
CA GLN A 76 -10.54 -3.55 2.52
C GLN A 76 -11.27 -2.89 3.69
N GLY A 77 -10.98 -1.62 3.99
CA GLY A 77 -11.72 -0.85 4.98
C GLY A 77 -13.19 -0.68 4.58
N ALA A 78 -13.48 -0.38 3.32
CA ALA A 78 -14.85 -0.28 2.82
C ALA A 78 -15.61 -1.62 2.87
N GLU A 79 -14.95 -2.72 2.53
CA GLU A 79 -15.49 -4.08 2.68
C GLU A 79 -15.78 -4.41 4.15
N THR A 80 -14.89 -4.01 5.06
CA THR A 80 -15.08 -4.19 6.50
C THR A 80 -16.29 -3.39 7.00
N VAL A 81 -16.46 -2.13 6.57
CA VAL A 81 -17.67 -1.34 6.86
C VAL A 81 -18.93 -2.08 6.39
N ALA A 82 -18.92 -2.62 5.18
CA ALA A 82 -20.07 -3.33 4.61
C ALA A 82 -20.39 -4.61 5.39
N PHE A 83 -19.36 -5.38 5.77
CA PHE A 83 -19.51 -6.57 6.60
C PHE A 83 -20.10 -6.23 7.97
N VAL A 84 -19.56 -5.22 8.65
CA VAL A 84 -20.03 -4.81 9.97
C VAL A 84 -21.49 -4.36 9.90
N LYS A 85 -21.88 -3.55 8.92
CA LYS A 85 -23.30 -3.20 8.70
C LYS A 85 -24.20 -4.43 8.46
N GLY A 86 -23.66 -5.51 7.92
CA GLY A 86 -24.36 -6.78 7.74
C GLY A 86 -24.67 -7.51 9.05
N LEU A 87 -23.87 -7.30 10.11
CA LEU A 87 -24.02 -7.98 11.40
C LEU A 87 -25.32 -7.60 12.14
N GLU A 88 -25.93 -6.44 11.84
CA GLU A 88 -27.26 -6.06 12.39
C GLU A 88 -28.32 -7.14 12.15
N LYS A 89 -28.18 -7.86 11.04
CA LYS A 89 -29.15 -8.84 10.56
C LYS A 89 -28.85 -10.27 11.01
N MET A 90 -27.74 -10.48 11.73
CA MET A 90 -27.31 -11.82 12.16
C MET A 90 -27.84 -12.18 13.56
N PRO A 91 -28.46 -13.36 13.73
CA PRO A 91 -28.78 -13.90 15.04
C PRO A 91 -27.51 -14.08 15.88
N GLY A 92 -27.47 -13.55 17.11
CA GLY A 92 -26.27 -13.55 17.95
C GLY A 92 -25.26 -12.45 17.60
N GLY A 93 -25.65 -11.49 16.76
CA GLY A 93 -24.82 -10.36 16.36
C GLY A 93 -24.44 -9.41 17.51
N MET A 94 -23.56 -8.47 17.18
CA MET A 94 -23.06 -7.44 18.09
C MET A 94 -24.19 -6.50 18.56
N PRO A 95 -24.15 -5.97 19.81
CA PRO A 95 -25.14 -5.00 20.27
C PRO A 95 -25.22 -3.79 19.32
N PRO A 96 -26.40 -3.24 19.03
CA PRO A 96 -26.57 -2.17 18.03
C PRO A 96 -25.63 -0.97 18.25
N GLN A 97 -25.49 -0.49 19.49
CA GLN A 97 -24.58 0.63 19.83
C GLN A 97 -23.12 0.30 19.51
N CYS A 98 -22.71 -0.93 19.80
CA CYS A 98 -21.36 -1.41 19.50
C CYS A 98 -21.11 -1.48 18.00
N LEU A 99 -22.14 -1.87 17.25
CA LEU A 99 -22.05 -1.93 15.81
C LEU A 99 -21.99 -0.55 15.19
N GLU A 100 -22.82 0.39 15.65
CA GLU A 100 -22.80 1.79 15.22
C GLU A 100 -21.42 2.43 15.47
N ASP A 101 -20.86 2.25 16.67
CA ASP A 101 -19.53 2.74 17.02
C ASP A 101 -18.45 2.12 16.13
N CYS A 102 -18.53 0.81 15.89
CA CYS A 102 -17.59 0.10 15.04
C CYS A 102 -17.66 0.56 13.58
N VAL A 103 -18.88 0.74 13.04
CA VAL A 103 -19.10 1.30 11.70
C VAL A 103 -18.51 2.70 11.59
N ALA A 104 -18.76 3.56 12.58
CA ALA A 104 -18.23 4.91 12.59
C ALA A 104 -16.70 4.91 12.57
N LYS A 105 -16.06 4.08 13.40
CA LYS A 105 -14.61 3.92 13.46
C LYS A 105 -14.00 3.46 12.13
N PHE A 106 -14.61 2.48 11.48
CA PHE A 106 -14.14 2.05 10.16
C PHE A 106 -14.38 3.08 9.06
N GLN A 107 -15.45 3.86 9.14
CA GLN A 107 -15.69 4.95 8.21
C GLN A 107 -14.65 6.07 8.38
N GLU A 108 -14.25 6.39 9.61
CA GLU A 108 -13.14 7.29 9.93
C GLU A 108 -11.82 6.76 9.34
N ALA A 109 -11.51 5.48 9.59
CA ALA A 109 -10.32 4.84 9.02
C ALA A 109 -10.28 4.90 7.49
N VAL A 110 -11.39 4.62 6.81
CA VAL A 110 -11.49 4.74 5.34
C VAL A 110 -11.32 6.18 4.87
N ALA A 111 -11.88 7.16 5.59
CA ALA A 111 -11.73 8.57 5.24
C ALA A 111 -10.28 9.02 5.35
N ASP A 112 -9.57 8.59 6.38
CA ASP A 112 -8.16 8.89 6.61
C ASP A 112 -7.24 8.19 5.60
N LEU A 113 -7.56 6.95 5.20
CA LEU A 113 -6.86 6.26 4.12
C LEU A 113 -7.04 6.96 2.77
N LYS A 114 -8.26 7.39 2.42
CA LYS A 114 -8.52 8.16 1.19
C LYS A 114 -7.83 9.52 1.19
N ARG A 115 -7.78 10.19 2.35
CA ARG A 115 -7.06 11.45 2.50
C ARG A 115 -5.55 11.25 2.31
N SER A 116 -5.04 10.14 2.82
CA SER A 116 -3.63 9.72 2.62
C SER A 116 -3.33 9.44 1.15
N GLU A 117 -4.20 8.72 0.44
CA GLU A 117 -4.08 8.46 -1.00
C GLU A 117 -4.05 9.76 -1.81
N ALA A 118 -4.99 10.68 -1.56
CA ALA A 118 -5.04 11.97 -2.24
C ALA A 118 -3.78 12.81 -2.00
N ALA A 119 -3.25 12.82 -0.77
CA ALA A 119 -2.04 13.56 -0.44
C ALA A 119 -0.76 12.96 -1.05
N MET A 120 -0.73 11.64 -1.24
CA MET A 120 0.40 10.95 -1.87
C MET A 120 0.43 11.12 -3.40
N ALA A 121 -0.75 11.25 -4.03
CA ALA A 121 -0.88 11.50 -5.48
C ALA A 121 -0.40 12.90 -5.91
N GLU A 122 -0.25 13.85 -4.97
CA GLU A 122 0.23 15.20 -5.27
C GLU A 122 1.75 15.20 -5.58
N PRO A 123 2.21 15.83 -6.70
CA PRO A 123 3.62 15.79 -7.16
C PRO A 123 4.66 16.27 -6.14
N LYS A 124 4.21 17.04 -5.16
CA LYS A 124 4.95 17.37 -3.94
C LYS A 124 4.05 16.91 -2.82
N ALA A 125 4.26 15.69 -2.32
CA ALA A 125 3.64 15.22 -1.08
C ALA A 125 4.10 16.14 0.06
N LYS A 126 3.44 17.29 0.19
CA LYS A 126 3.82 18.40 1.09
C LYS A 126 3.45 18.10 2.54
N ASP A 127 2.70 17.02 2.76
CA ASP A 127 2.06 16.75 4.04
C ASP A 127 2.24 15.30 4.50
N VAL A 128 3.45 14.77 4.31
CA VAL A 128 3.84 13.43 4.82
C VAL A 128 3.52 13.26 6.31
N PRO A 129 3.79 14.25 7.21
CA PRO A 129 3.43 14.10 8.61
C PRO A 129 1.93 13.89 8.83
N SER A 130 1.08 14.55 8.04
CA SER A 130 -0.37 14.33 8.13
C SER A 130 -0.78 12.98 7.55
N VAL A 131 -0.15 12.51 6.46
CA VAL A 131 -0.36 11.15 5.92
C VAL A 131 -0.02 10.08 6.96
N GLN A 132 1.11 10.21 7.65
CA GLN A 132 1.48 9.31 8.74
C GLN A 132 0.49 9.39 9.91
N GLY A 133 0.02 10.59 10.24
CA GLY A 133 -1.01 10.82 11.25
C GLY A 133 -2.34 10.12 10.92
N TRP A 134 -2.84 10.29 9.70
CA TRP A 134 -4.07 9.65 9.21
C TRP A 134 -3.93 8.12 9.16
N LEU A 135 -2.78 7.60 8.74
CA LEU A 135 -2.53 6.16 8.76
C LEU A 135 -2.48 5.57 10.18
N ALA A 136 -1.88 6.29 11.12
CA ALA A 136 -1.86 5.89 12.52
C ALA A 136 -3.27 5.93 13.13
N ALA A 137 -4.07 6.94 12.79
CA ALA A 137 -5.47 7.04 13.20
C ALA A 137 -6.31 5.88 12.64
N ALA A 138 -6.23 5.63 11.33
CA ALA A 138 -6.95 4.53 10.67
C ALA A 138 -6.62 3.16 11.28
N LYS A 139 -5.35 2.92 11.64
CA LYS A 139 -4.94 1.71 12.35
C LYS A 139 -5.59 1.61 13.74
N ASN A 140 -5.56 2.69 14.50
CA ASN A 140 -6.14 2.72 15.86
C ASN A 140 -7.66 2.60 15.86
N ASP A 141 -8.33 3.21 14.88
CA ASP A 141 -9.79 3.13 14.77
C ASP A 141 -10.25 1.69 14.46
N GLY A 142 -9.52 0.98 13.58
CA GLY A 142 -9.74 -0.45 13.35
C GLY A 142 -9.56 -1.29 14.62
N ASP A 143 -8.46 -1.07 15.36
CA ASP A 143 -8.14 -1.83 16.58
C ASP A 143 -9.10 -1.56 17.76
N THR A 144 -9.70 -0.36 17.84
CA THR A 144 -10.52 0.06 18.98
C THR A 144 -12.01 -0.27 18.84
N CYS A 145 -12.50 -0.60 17.64
CA CYS A 145 -13.91 -0.97 17.39
C CYS A 145 -14.39 -2.06 18.40
N MET A 146 -13.56 -3.06 18.68
CA MET A 146 -13.94 -4.18 19.54
C MET A 146 -13.71 -3.93 21.04
N GLY A 147 -12.96 -2.90 21.43
CA GLY A 147 -12.54 -2.67 22.82
C GLY A 147 -13.71 -2.57 23.81
N ASN A 148 -14.82 -1.96 23.37
CA ASN A 148 -16.04 -1.81 24.18
C ASN A 148 -17.07 -2.94 23.96
N CYS A 149 -16.82 -3.84 23.00
CA CYS A 149 -17.82 -4.79 22.47
C CYS A 149 -17.54 -6.25 22.81
N ASN A 150 -16.37 -6.54 23.39
CA ASN A 150 -15.91 -7.88 23.81
C ASN A 150 -16.62 -8.46 25.06
N ARG A 151 -17.73 -7.86 25.51
CA ARG A 151 -18.31 -8.12 26.84
C ARG A 151 -19.69 -8.77 26.85
N ILE A 152 -20.22 -9.26 25.73
CA ILE A 152 -21.55 -9.91 25.70
C ILE A 152 -21.45 -11.37 25.21
N GLU A 153 -22.01 -12.29 26.01
CA GLU A 153 -22.18 -13.71 25.65
C GLU A 153 -23.01 -13.82 24.36
N GLY A 154 -22.48 -14.55 23.38
CA GLY A 154 -22.98 -14.55 21.99
C GLY A 154 -21.95 -14.07 20.97
N GLY A 155 -20.89 -13.40 21.45
CA GLY A 155 -19.54 -13.32 20.87
C GLY A 155 -19.48 -12.93 19.39
N GLY A 156 -19.17 -11.66 19.12
CA GLY A 156 -18.96 -11.14 17.76
C GLY A 156 -18.21 -12.14 16.87
N ASP A 157 -18.76 -12.35 15.67
CA ASP A 157 -18.26 -13.30 14.68
C ASP A 157 -16.73 -13.26 14.63
N LEU A 158 -16.05 -14.42 14.75
CA LEU A 158 -14.59 -14.49 14.64
C LEU A 158 -14.10 -13.83 13.34
N GLU A 159 -14.96 -13.80 12.32
CA GLU A 159 -14.71 -13.09 11.07
C GLU A 159 -14.55 -11.57 11.25
N ILE A 160 -15.18 -10.90 12.22
CA ILE A 160 -14.97 -9.47 12.49
C ILE A 160 -13.56 -9.22 13.04
N VAL A 161 -13.09 -10.08 13.95
CA VAL A 161 -11.73 -10.00 14.54
C VAL A 161 -10.69 -10.15 13.43
N ASP A 162 -10.90 -11.10 12.53
CA ASP A 162 -10.00 -11.35 11.43
C ASP A 162 -9.97 -10.17 10.44
N LYS A 163 -11.14 -9.61 10.07
CA LYS A 163 -11.20 -8.42 9.20
C LYS A 163 -10.55 -7.18 9.82
N ILE A 164 -10.73 -6.98 11.13
CA ILE A 164 -10.02 -5.93 11.90
C ILE A 164 -8.52 -6.16 11.80
N GLY A 165 -8.07 -7.37 12.14
CA GLY A 165 -6.66 -7.73 12.14
C GLY A 165 -6.01 -7.54 10.77
N ASP A 166 -6.70 -7.91 9.71
CA ASP A 166 -6.21 -7.75 8.35
C ASP A 166 -6.16 -6.27 7.94
N LEU A 167 -7.14 -5.44 8.34
CA LEU A 167 -7.11 -4.00 8.05
C LEU A 167 -5.95 -3.32 8.78
N THR A 168 -5.75 -3.66 10.05
CA THR A 168 -4.64 -3.17 10.87
C THR A 168 -3.29 -3.52 10.24
N LYS A 169 -3.11 -4.76 9.75
CA LYS A 169 -1.87 -5.16 9.06
C LYS A 169 -1.70 -4.39 7.75
N MET A 170 -2.77 -4.18 6.96
CA MET A 170 -2.71 -3.42 5.72
C MET A 170 -2.38 -1.93 5.95
N CYS A 171 -2.97 -1.29 6.96
CA CYS A 171 -2.59 0.06 7.38
C CYS A 171 -1.10 0.12 7.80
N SER A 172 -0.61 -0.90 8.52
CA SER A 172 0.81 -0.97 8.90
C SER A 172 1.74 -1.13 7.69
N ILE A 173 1.33 -1.90 6.67
CA ILE A 173 2.07 -2.03 5.40
C ILE A 173 2.11 -0.68 4.69
N ALA A 174 0.97 -0.01 4.55
CA ALA A 174 0.87 1.28 3.88
C ALA A 174 1.69 2.38 4.57
N LEU A 175 1.68 2.42 5.90
CA LEU A 175 2.51 3.34 6.69
C LEU A 175 4.00 3.10 6.45
N SER A 176 4.42 1.85 6.45
CA SER A 176 5.83 1.49 6.27
C SER A 176 6.34 1.81 4.86
N LEU A 177 5.54 1.51 3.83
CA LEU A 177 5.89 1.84 2.43
C LEU A 177 5.85 3.34 2.16
N THR A 178 4.90 4.06 2.78
CA THR A 178 4.85 5.52 2.70
C THR A 178 6.10 6.14 3.30
N ASP A 179 6.49 5.71 4.51
CA ASP A 179 7.70 6.18 5.18
C ASP A 179 8.96 5.91 4.35
N ALA A 180 9.10 4.69 3.80
CA ALA A 180 10.20 4.33 2.91
C ALA A 180 10.22 5.18 1.63
N SER A 181 9.06 5.46 1.05
CA SER A 181 8.94 6.27 -0.17
C SER A 181 9.40 7.72 0.05
N VAL A 182 9.25 8.25 1.27
CA VAL A 182 9.63 9.61 1.60
C VAL A 182 11.13 9.70 1.88
N HIS A 183 11.68 8.76 2.66
CA HIS A 183 13.11 8.69 2.92
C HIS A 183 13.93 8.51 1.63
N ASN A 184 13.41 7.72 0.68
CA ASN A 184 14.04 7.55 -0.63
C ASN A 184 14.06 8.85 -1.46
N ARG A 185 13.06 9.73 -1.31
CA ARG A 185 13.05 11.05 -1.97
C ARG A 185 14.05 12.03 -1.35
N THR A 186 14.30 11.93 -0.04
CA THR A 186 15.22 12.83 0.68
C THR A 186 16.69 12.41 0.59
N GLY A 187 16.97 11.13 0.32
CA GLY A 187 18.35 10.62 0.16
C GLY A 187 18.99 10.93 -1.19
N THR A 188 18.22 11.48 -2.14
CA THR A 188 18.66 11.88 -3.48
C THR A 188 18.85 13.40 -3.65
N ALA A 189 18.78 14.17 -2.56
CA ALA A 189 18.98 15.63 -2.55
C ALA A 189 20.43 16.01 -2.20
#